data_AF-A0A6H1KYW6-F1
#
_entry.id   AF-A0A6H1KYW6-F1
#
_cell.length_a   1.000
_cell.length_b   1.000
_cell.length_c   1.000
_cell.angle_alpha   90.00
_cell.angle_beta   90.00
_cell.angle_gamma   90.00
#
_symmetry.space_group_name_H-M   'P 1'
#
loop_
_entity.id
_entity.type
_entity.pdbx_description
1 polymer ?
#
loop_
_entity_poly.entity_id
_entity_poly.type
_entity_poly.pdbx_seq_one_letter_code
_entity_poly.pdbx_strand_id
1 'polypeptide(L)'
;MSQPAGKKAALKEFRALNPRPEAVIDDDFAACPFLDPDDVVQVKYEMVRRVRVDKVPVAQAAAAFGFCRQTFYVIAAALDAGGPAALVPGKPGPKGPRKLTEEVMGFIEKLRSGDASLRSAQLAEAVLERFGITVHPRSVEKALARRREPRTAEEAHYWRGGGRGGWGRGGWKV
;
A
#
# COMPACT_ATOMS: atom_id res chain seq x y z
N MET A 1 32.33 -5.28 4.91
CA MET A 1 32.57 -5.20 6.37
C MET A 1 31.24 -5.38 7.08
N SER A 2 31.14 -6.24 8.09
CA SER A 2 29.87 -6.53 8.76
C SER A 2 29.42 -5.31 9.56
N GLN A 3 28.26 -4.75 9.24
CA GLN A 3 27.67 -3.71 10.06
C GLN A 3 27.36 -4.22 11.46
N PRO A 4 27.52 -3.40 12.52
CA PRO A 4 27.13 -3.81 13.85
C PRO A 4 25.64 -4.19 13.83
N ALA A 5 25.28 -5.35 14.38
CA ALA A 5 23.92 -5.91 14.31
C ALA A 5 22.82 -4.90 14.74
N GLY A 6 23.16 -3.95 15.61
CA GLY A 6 22.27 -2.86 16.02
C GLY A 6 21.86 -1.92 14.88
N LYS A 7 22.74 -1.66 13.90
CA LYS A 7 22.44 -0.74 12.78
C LYS A 7 21.39 -1.32 11.83
N LYS A 8 21.51 -2.59 11.44
CA LYS A 8 20.48 -3.25 10.61
C LYS A 8 19.12 -3.32 11.31
N ALA A 9 19.12 -3.52 12.63
CA ALA A 9 17.88 -3.51 13.41
C ALA A 9 17.22 -2.12 13.40
N ALA A 10 17.99 -1.05 13.60
CA ALA A 10 17.51 0.32 13.50
C ALA A 10 16.98 0.65 12.10
N LEU A 11 17.72 0.29 11.04
CA LEU A 11 17.26 0.46 9.65
C LEU A 11 15.93 -0.25 9.39
N LYS A 12 15.73 -1.44 9.98
CA LYS A 12 14.46 -2.16 9.85
C LYS A 12 13.32 -1.46 10.59
N GLU A 13 13.57 -0.95 11.79
CA GLU A 13 12.61 -0.18 12.59
C GLU A 13 12.11 1.06 11.83
N PHE A 14 13.04 1.81 11.25
CA PHE A 14 12.74 2.99 10.43
C PHE A 14 12.35 2.67 8.99
N ARG A 15 12.29 1.38 8.62
CA ARG A 15 11.97 0.88 7.26
C ARG A 15 12.92 1.38 6.17
N ALA A 16 14.12 1.75 6.58
CA ALA A 16 15.22 2.10 5.71
C ALA A 16 16.08 0.88 5.33
N LEU A 17 15.84 -0.30 5.89
CA LEU A 17 16.62 -1.49 5.53
C LEU A 17 16.41 -1.86 4.05
N ASN A 18 17.50 -1.86 3.29
CA ASN A 18 17.52 -2.31 1.90
C ASN A 18 17.33 -3.84 1.87
N PRO A 19 16.30 -4.36 1.17
CA PRO A 19 16.10 -5.80 1.05
C PRO A 19 17.13 -6.48 0.13
N ARG A 20 17.88 -5.72 -0.68
CA ARG A 20 18.85 -6.22 -1.66
C ARG A 20 20.14 -5.39 -1.65
N PRO A 21 20.90 -5.37 -0.54
CA PRO A 21 22.17 -4.64 -0.47
C PRO A 21 23.19 -5.12 -1.51
N GLU A 22 23.17 -6.42 -1.86
CA GLU A 22 24.04 -7.03 -2.86
C GLU A 22 23.79 -6.55 -4.31
N ALA A 23 22.64 -5.92 -4.56
CA ALA A 23 22.33 -5.34 -5.87
C ALA A 23 22.97 -3.96 -6.07
N VAL A 24 23.56 -3.37 -5.03
CA VAL A 24 24.29 -2.11 -5.10
C VAL A 24 25.75 -2.42 -5.43
N ILE A 25 26.11 -2.22 -6.70
CA ILE A 25 27.43 -2.51 -7.27
C ILE A 25 28.19 -1.25 -7.69
N ASP A 26 27.72 -0.08 -7.27
CA ASP A 26 28.40 1.19 -7.52
C ASP A 26 29.76 1.22 -6.82
N ASP A 27 30.80 1.64 -7.55
CA ASP A 27 32.19 1.61 -7.07
C ASP A 27 32.40 2.45 -5.80
N ASP A 28 31.66 3.55 -5.62
CA ASP A 28 31.82 4.39 -4.43
C ASP A 28 31.33 3.64 -3.18
N PHE A 29 30.26 2.83 -3.29
CA PHE A 29 29.76 2.00 -2.18
C PHE A 29 30.75 0.90 -1.79
N ALA A 30 31.56 0.43 -2.73
CA ALA A 30 32.63 -0.53 -2.44
C ALA A 30 33.84 0.15 -1.78
N ALA A 31 34.15 1.38 -2.18
CA ALA A 31 35.37 2.08 -1.78
C ALA A 31 35.21 2.95 -0.52
N CYS A 32 33.99 3.39 -0.18
CA CYS A 32 33.75 4.39 0.86
C CYS A 32 33.03 3.79 2.08
N PRO A 33 33.67 3.71 3.27
CA PRO A 33 33.05 3.18 4.49
C PRO A 33 31.83 3.97 4.99
N PHE A 34 31.63 5.19 4.50
CA PHE A 34 30.48 6.04 4.81
C PHE A 34 29.22 5.61 4.04
N LEU A 35 29.39 4.98 2.88
CA LEU A 35 28.29 4.51 2.04
C LEU A 35 27.87 3.10 2.46
N ASP A 36 26.58 2.95 2.68
CA ASP A 36 25.99 1.76 3.28
C ASP A 36 24.93 1.13 2.37
N PRO A 37 25.22 -0.02 1.74
CA PRO A 37 24.25 -0.69 0.90
C PRO A 37 23.04 -1.21 1.67
N ASP A 38 23.13 -1.37 3.00
CA ASP A 38 21.99 -1.75 3.86
C ASP A 38 21.00 -0.60 4.06
N ASP A 39 21.37 0.67 3.83
CA ASP A 39 20.49 1.84 3.97
C ASP A 39 19.87 2.23 2.63
N VAL A 40 18.62 1.81 2.40
CA VAL A 40 17.89 2.07 1.15
C VAL A 40 17.64 3.55 0.90
N VAL A 41 17.60 4.39 1.95
CA VAL A 41 17.43 5.84 1.79
C VAL A 41 18.71 6.44 1.24
N GLN A 42 19.86 6.06 1.80
CA GLN A 42 21.17 6.49 1.30
C GLN A 42 21.41 5.99 -0.12
N VAL A 43 21.14 4.71 -0.40
CA VAL A 43 21.28 4.12 -1.76
C VAL A 43 20.47 4.93 -2.79
N LYS A 44 19.20 5.25 -2.47
CA LYS A 44 18.35 6.05 -3.37
C LYS A 44 18.86 7.49 -3.54
N TYR A 45 19.32 8.11 -2.46
CA TYR A 45 19.85 9.47 -2.47
C TYR A 45 21.12 9.56 -3.32
N GLU A 46 22.06 8.63 -3.09
CA GLU A 46 23.34 8.57 -3.81
C GLU A 46 23.16 8.24 -5.29
N MET A 47 22.19 7.41 -5.66
CA MET A 47 21.82 7.20 -7.06
C MET A 47 21.41 8.52 -7.73
N VAL A 48 20.60 9.35 -7.04
CA VAL A 48 20.18 10.66 -7.57
C VAL A 48 21.35 11.64 -7.60
N ARG A 49 22.20 11.65 -6.57
CA ARG A 49 23.43 12.46 -6.53
C ARG A 49 24.35 12.12 -7.70
N ARG A 50 24.63 10.84 -7.97
CA ARG A 50 25.45 10.36 -9.10
C ARG A 50 24.99 10.92 -10.44
N VAL A 51 23.67 10.95 -10.68
CA VAL A 51 23.14 11.52 -11.92
C VAL A 51 23.19 13.06 -11.93
N ARG A 52 22.81 13.70 -10.83
CA ARG A 52 22.66 15.18 -10.79
C ARG A 52 23.99 15.91 -10.68
N VAL A 53 24.91 15.39 -9.88
CA VAL A 53 26.21 15.99 -9.57
C VAL A 53 27.26 15.44 -10.53
N ASP A 54 27.44 14.12 -10.55
CA ASP A 54 28.52 13.48 -11.30
C ASP A 54 28.14 13.24 -12.79
N LYS A 55 26.91 13.61 -13.18
CA LYS A 55 26.38 13.52 -14.55
C LYS A 55 26.41 12.12 -15.17
N VAL A 56 26.42 11.09 -14.33
CA VAL A 56 26.33 9.70 -14.79
C VAL A 56 24.98 9.48 -15.51
N PRO A 57 24.95 8.79 -16.66
CA PRO A 57 23.70 8.48 -17.35
C PRO A 57 22.71 7.74 -16.45
N VAL A 58 21.43 8.16 -16.48
CA VAL A 58 20.37 7.59 -15.63
C VAL A 58 20.31 6.06 -15.70
N ALA A 59 20.43 5.49 -16.90
CA ALA A 59 20.36 4.04 -17.09
C ALA A 59 21.52 3.31 -16.39
N GLN A 60 22.72 3.89 -16.43
CA GLN A 60 23.91 3.33 -15.79
C GLN A 60 23.81 3.44 -14.26
N ALA A 61 23.46 4.62 -13.75
CA ALA A 61 23.26 4.82 -12.31
C ALA A 61 22.15 3.93 -11.76
N ALA A 62 20.99 3.86 -12.42
CA ALA A 62 19.91 2.99 -11.97
C ALA A 62 20.36 1.52 -11.88
N ALA A 63 21.04 1.01 -12.90
CA ALA A 63 21.55 -0.35 -12.91
C ALA A 63 22.58 -0.61 -11.80
N ALA A 64 23.54 0.31 -11.59
CA ALA A 64 24.58 0.18 -10.57
C ALA A 64 24.01 0.19 -9.14
N PHE A 65 22.85 0.81 -8.93
CA PHE A 65 22.17 0.89 -7.63
C PHE A 65 21.03 -0.14 -7.49
N GLY A 66 20.89 -1.09 -8.41
CA GLY A 66 19.92 -2.18 -8.32
C GLY A 66 18.47 -1.80 -8.68
N PHE A 67 18.27 -0.71 -9.43
CA PHE A 67 16.97 -0.20 -9.85
C PHE A 67 16.79 -0.19 -11.38
N CYS A 68 15.55 -0.06 -11.84
CA CYS A 68 15.27 0.25 -13.24
C CYS A 68 15.22 1.77 -13.47
N ARG A 69 15.36 2.18 -14.74
CA ARG A 69 15.34 3.59 -15.15
C ARG A 69 14.07 4.32 -14.71
N GLN A 70 12.91 3.68 -14.76
CA GLN A 70 11.64 4.29 -14.35
C GLN A 70 11.65 4.62 -12.85
N THR A 71 12.21 3.74 -12.03
CA THR A 71 12.31 3.93 -10.57
C THR A 71 13.16 5.13 -10.21
N PHE A 72 14.19 5.46 -11.01
CA PHE A 72 14.96 6.71 -10.82
C PHE A 72 14.07 7.95 -10.83
N TYR A 73 13.19 8.10 -11.82
CA TYR A 73 12.35 9.30 -11.92
C TYR A 73 11.37 9.43 -10.75
N VAL A 74 10.82 8.31 -10.29
CA VAL A 74 9.95 8.28 -9.11
C VAL A 74 10.72 8.70 -7.85
N ILE A 75 11.93 8.19 -7.67
CA ILE A 75 12.80 8.52 -6.53
C ILE A 75 13.23 9.99 -6.58
N ALA A 76 13.66 10.48 -7.75
CA ALA A 76 14.08 11.87 -7.93
C ALA A 76 12.93 12.84 -7.63
N ALA A 77 11.72 12.55 -8.12
CA ALA A 77 10.54 13.36 -7.83
C ALA A 77 10.16 13.33 -6.33
N ALA A 78 10.25 12.16 -5.67
CA ALA A 78 10.02 12.06 -4.24
C ALA A 78 11.05 12.87 -3.43
N LEU A 79 12.33 12.80 -3.82
CA LEU A 79 13.41 13.57 -3.20
C LEU A 79 13.19 15.08 -3.37
N ASP A 80 12.76 15.53 -4.54
CA ASP A 80 12.46 16.95 -4.79
C ASP A 80 11.27 17.45 -3.96
N ALA A 81 10.25 16.59 -3.80
CA ALA A 81 9.02 16.96 -3.10
C ALA A 81 9.16 16.98 -1.57
N GLY A 82 9.97 16.09 -0.99
CA GLY A 82 10.01 15.90 0.47
C GLY A 82 11.36 15.55 1.05
N GLY A 83 12.44 15.75 0.29
CA GLY A 83 13.80 15.46 0.75
C GLY A 83 14.05 13.97 1.02
N PRO A 84 15.15 13.64 1.72
CA PRO A 84 15.50 12.26 2.03
C PRO A 84 14.42 11.50 2.82
N ALA A 85 13.62 12.20 3.64
CA ALA A 85 12.51 11.60 4.38
C ALA A 85 11.46 10.97 3.46
N ALA A 86 11.23 11.55 2.27
CA ALA A 86 10.30 11.01 1.28
C ALA A 86 10.80 9.74 0.58
N LEU A 87 12.08 9.38 0.76
CA LEU A 87 12.67 8.15 0.19
C LEU A 87 12.40 6.91 1.04
N VAL A 88 11.96 7.08 2.29
CA VAL A 88 11.55 5.98 3.16
C VAL A 88 10.30 5.30 2.55
N PRO A 89 10.33 4.00 2.26
CA PRO A 89 9.16 3.27 1.79
C PRO A 89 7.95 3.46 2.72
N GLY A 90 6.86 4.00 2.18
CA GLY A 90 5.58 4.10 2.90
C GLY A 90 5.02 2.71 3.29
N LYS A 91 4.07 2.67 4.24
CA LYS A 91 3.25 1.46 4.45
C LYS A 91 2.62 1.10 3.10
N PRO A 92 2.77 -0.11 2.56
CA PRO A 92 1.94 -0.54 1.44
C PRO A 92 0.49 -0.33 1.85
N GLY A 93 -0.18 0.61 1.20
CA GLY A 93 -1.60 0.84 1.45
C GLY A 93 -2.37 -0.46 1.18
N PRO A 94 -3.53 -0.67 1.83
CA PRO A 94 -4.39 -1.77 1.45
C PRO A 94 -4.69 -1.67 -0.05
N LYS A 95 -4.18 -2.63 -0.83
CA LYS A 95 -4.48 -2.73 -2.26
C LYS A 95 -5.97 -3.07 -2.34
N GLY A 96 -6.81 -2.07 -2.59
CA GLY A 96 -8.27 -2.22 -2.61
C GLY A 96 -8.74 -3.42 -3.43
N PRO A 97 -9.94 -3.96 -3.15
CA PRO A 97 -10.45 -5.13 -3.84
C PRO A 97 -10.62 -4.84 -5.34
N ARG A 98 -9.85 -5.54 -6.19
CA ARG A 98 -9.89 -5.33 -7.65
C ARG A 98 -11.16 -5.82 -8.34
N LYS A 99 -11.87 -6.77 -7.74
CA LYS A 99 -13.07 -7.42 -8.31
C LYS A 99 -14.39 -7.04 -7.61
N LEU A 100 -14.31 -6.69 -6.33
CA LEU A 100 -15.46 -6.24 -5.53
C LEU A 100 -15.38 -4.71 -5.45
N THR A 101 -15.54 -4.07 -6.60
CA THR A 101 -15.62 -2.61 -6.72
C THR A 101 -16.88 -2.10 -6.01
N GLU A 102 -16.98 -0.78 -5.83
CA GLU A 102 -18.16 -0.15 -5.24
C GLU A 102 -19.45 -0.50 -5.99
N GLU A 103 -19.41 -0.53 -7.33
CA GLU A 103 -20.54 -0.92 -8.17
C GLU A 103 -20.98 -2.37 -7.92
N VAL A 104 -20.02 -3.31 -7.94
CA VAL A 104 -20.30 -4.74 -7.69
C VAL A 104 -20.85 -4.93 -6.28
N MET A 105 -20.30 -4.24 -5.28
CA MET A 105 -20.79 -4.31 -3.91
C MET A 105 -22.19 -3.69 -3.75
N GLY A 106 -22.50 -2.60 -4.44
CA GLY A 106 -23.85 -2.02 -4.45
C GLY A 106 -24.89 -2.97 -5.04
N PHE A 107 -24.53 -3.71 -6.09
CA PHE A 107 -25.38 -4.79 -6.63
C PHE A 107 -25.60 -5.92 -5.62
N ILE A 108 -24.53 -6.42 -5.00
CA ILE A 108 -24.60 -7.49 -3.98
C ILE A 108 -25.47 -7.06 -2.79
N GLU A 109 -25.31 -5.83 -2.31
CA GLU A 109 -26.09 -5.26 -1.21
C GLU A 109 -27.57 -5.13 -1.58
N LYS A 110 -27.88 -4.68 -2.80
CA LYS A 110 -29.25 -4.61 -3.31
C LYS A 110 -29.91 -5.99 -3.31
N LEU A 111 -29.22 -7.02 -3.81
CA LEU A 111 -29.71 -8.39 -3.77
C LEU A 111 -29.96 -8.87 -2.34
N ARG A 112 -29.00 -8.66 -1.43
CA ARG A 112 -29.13 -9.07 -0.03
C ARG A 112 -30.23 -8.30 0.73
N SER A 113 -30.51 -7.05 0.34
CA SER A 113 -31.61 -6.26 0.90
C SER A 113 -32.99 -6.73 0.41
N GLY A 114 -33.06 -7.24 -0.81
CA GLY A 114 -34.28 -7.82 -1.37
C GLY A 114 -34.56 -9.23 -0.85
N ASP A 115 -33.50 -10.00 -0.60
CA ASP A 115 -33.58 -11.33 0.01
C ASP A 115 -32.37 -11.59 0.93
N ALA A 116 -32.63 -11.57 2.24
CA ALA A 116 -31.61 -11.78 3.26
C ALA A 116 -31.12 -13.24 3.36
N SER A 117 -31.84 -14.20 2.76
CA SER A 117 -31.48 -15.62 2.79
C SER A 117 -30.38 -15.99 1.79
N LEU A 118 -30.07 -15.11 0.84
CA LEU A 118 -29.06 -15.34 -0.19
C LEU A 118 -27.68 -15.58 0.41
N ARG A 119 -27.15 -16.78 0.14
CA ARG A 119 -25.82 -17.20 0.56
C ARG A 119 -24.75 -16.57 -0.33
N SER A 120 -23.53 -16.44 0.20
CA SER A 120 -22.40 -15.86 -0.52
C SER A 120 -22.06 -16.55 -1.85
N ALA A 121 -22.42 -17.84 -2.00
CA ALA A 121 -22.28 -18.57 -3.26
C ALA A 121 -23.26 -18.07 -4.33
N GLN A 122 -24.53 -17.92 -3.98
CA GLN A 122 -25.57 -17.41 -4.88
C GLN A 122 -25.30 -15.95 -5.29
N LEU A 123 -24.76 -15.15 -4.36
CA LEU A 123 -24.32 -13.79 -4.67
C LEU A 123 -23.12 -13.76 -5.62
N ALA A 124 -22.19 -14.72 -5.51
CA ALA A 124 -21.06 -14.83 -6.42
C ALA A 124 -21.50 -15.25 -7.84
N GLU A 125 -22.47 -16.17 -7.94
CA GLU A 125 -23.10 -16.57 -9.20
C GLU A 125 -23.82 -15.39 -9.86
N ALA A 126 -24.62 -14.63 -9.11
CA ALA A 126 -25.29 -13.43 -9.63
C ALA A 126 -24.30 -12.37 -10.13
N VAL A 127 -23.13 -12.23 -9.49
CA VAL A 127 -22.06 -11.33 -9.95
C VAL A 127 -21.44 -11.83 -11.26
N LEU A 128 -21.25 -13.14 -11.41
CA LEU A 128 -20.78 -13.74 -12.66
C LEU A 128 -21.80 -13.50 -13.78
N GLU A 129 -23.09 -13.73 -13.53
CA GLU A 129 -24.15 -13.52 -14.51
C GLU A 129 -24.28 -12.06 -14.94
N ARG A 130 -24.21 -11.12 -13.99
CA ARG A 130 -24.43 -9.70 -14.27
C ARG A 130 -23.21 -8.99 -14.85
N PHE A 131 -22.01 -9.29 -14.34
CA PHE A 131 -20.79 -8.55 -14.65
C PHE A 131 -19.74 -9.37 -15.41
N GLY A 132 -19.94 -10.68 -15.56
CA GLY A 132 -18.92 -11.57 -16.15
C GLY A 132 -17.70 -11.78 -15.26
N ILE A 133 -17.76 -11.42 -13.97
CA ILE A 133 -16.63 -11.46 -13.05
C ILE A 133 -16.75 -12.66 -12.11
N THR A 134 -15.79 -13.57 -12.17
CA THR A 134 -15.69 -14.65 -11.18
C THR A 134 -15.10 -14.12 -9.86
N VAL A 135 -15.92 -14.17 -8.80
CA VAL A 135 -15.53 -13.87 -7.41
C VAL A 135 -15.73 -15.10 -6.53
N HIS A 136 -14.85 -15.30 -5.55
CA HIS A 136 -14.98 -16.42 -4.63
C HIS A 136 -16.05 -16.10 -3.56
N PRO A 137 -16.92 -17.05 -3.15
CA PRO A 137 -17.94 -16.81 -2.12
C PRO A 137 -17.38 -16.25 -0.81
N ARG A 138 -16.23 -16.76 -0.35
CA ARG A 138 -15.49 -16.22 0.81
C ARG A 138 -15.06 -14.75 0.65
N SER A 139 -14.78 -14.30 -0.58
CA SER A 139 -14.46 -12.89 -0.84
C SER A 139 -15.68 -12.00 -0.69
N VAL A 140 -16.84 -12.45 -1.18
CA VAL A 140 -18.14 -11.78 -1.02
C VAL A 140 -18.51 -11.68 0.46
N GLU A 141 -18.38 -12.78 1.19
CA GLU A 141 -18.61 -12.83 2.64
C GLU A 141 -17.74 -11.81 3.40
N LYS A 142 -16.42 -11.83 3.15
CA LYS A 142 -15.48 -10.91 3.81
C LYS A 142 -15.75 -9.45 3.43
N ALA A 143 -16.14 -9.18 2.19
CA ALA A 143 -16.46 -7.82 1.77
C ALA A 143 -17.74 -7.30 2.44
N LEU A 144 -18.77 -8.15 2.57
CA LEU A 144 -19.99 -7.81 3.31
C LEU A 144 -19.75 -7.64 4.81
N ALA A 145 -18.85 -8.43 5.41
CA ALA A 145 -18.46 -8.26 6.80
C ALA A 145 -17.72 -6.93 7.02
N ARG A 146 -16.73 -6.61 6.17
CA ARG A 146 -15.97 -5.35 6.22
C ARG A 146 -16.81 -4.10 6.07
N ARG A 147 -17.92 -4.17 5.33
CA ARG A 147 -18.84 -3.02 5.17
C ARG A 147 -19.80 -2.85 6.34
N ARG A 148 -19.98 -3.89 7.16
CA ARG A 148 -20.69 -3.78 8.44
C ARG A 148 -19.80 -3.25 9.55
N GLU A 149 -18.48 -3.41 9.42
CA GLU A 149 -17.52 -2.81 10.33
C GLU A 149 -17.42 -1.29 10.09
N PRO A 150 -17.37 -0.48 11.16
CA PRO A 150 -17.15 0.96 11.05
C PRO A 150 -15.82 1.22 10.34
N ARG A 151 -15.83 2.12 9.35
CA ARG A 151 -14.69 2.38 8.46
C ARG A 151 -13.63 3.27 9.13
N THR A 152 -14.01 3.94 10.23
CA THR A 152 -13.16 4.82 11.04
C THR A 152 -13.30 4.55 12.54
N ALA A 153 -12.29 4.95 13.31
CA ALA A 153 -12.32 4.86 14.77
C ALA A 153 -13.42 5.76 15.39
N GLU A 154 -13.76 6.87 14.73
CA GLU A 154 -14.85 7.79 15.11
C GLU A 154 -16.23 7.13 14.91
N GLU A 155 -16.47 6.46 13.78
CA GLU A 155 -17.69 5.68 13.54
C GLU A 155 -17.80 4.50 14.52
N ALA A 156 -16.68 3.87 14.88
CA ALA A 156 -16.66 2.77 15.85
C ALA A 156 -17.01 3.23 17.27
N HIS A 157 -16.66 4.47 17.63
CA HIS A 157 -17.04 5.09 18.89
C HIS A 157 -18.55 5.37 18.95
N TYR A 158 -19.15 5.84 17.85
CA TYR A 158 -20.60 6.03 17.73
C TYR A 158 -21.38 4.71 17.86
N TRP A 159 -20.89 3.63 17.23
CA TRP A 159 -21.51 2.30 17.31
C TRP A 159 -21.41 1.63 18.70
N ARG A 160 -20.39 1.95 19.50
CA ARG A 160 -20.25 1.40 20.87
C ARG A 160 -20.98 2.22 21.95
N GLY A 161 -21.34 3.47 21.69
CA GLY A 161 -22.00 4.35 22.67
C GLY A 161 -23.54 4.30 22.66
N GLY A 162 -24.17 3.85 21.56
CA GLY A 162 -25.62 3.95 21.35
C GLY A 162 -26.43 2.72 21.75
N GLY A 163 -26.32 2.26 22.99
CA GLY A 163 -27.06 1.10 23.51
C GLY A 163 -28.15 1.48 24.52
N ARG A 164 -29.22 2.18 24.07
CA ARG A 164 -30.61 2.12 24.58
C ARG A 164 -31.45 3.25 23.96
N GLY A 165 -32.44 2.90 23.14
CA GLY A 165 -33.53 3.82 22.79
C GLY A 165 -34.12 3.63 21.39
N GLY A 166 -35.20 2.87 21.32
CA GLY A 166 -36.41 3.22 20.56
C GLY A 166 -36.29 3.45 19.05
N TRP A 167 -36.86 2.52 18.29
CA TRP A 167 -37.44 2.83 16.99
C TRP A 167 -38.40 4.02 17.09
N GLY A 168 -38.18 5.06 16.28
CA GLY A 168 -39.07 6.22 16.15
C GLY A 168 -39.02 6.77 14.73
N ARG A 169 -40.12 6.59 14.00
CA ARG A 169 -40.35 7.14 12.65
C ARG A 169 -40.29 8.67 12.68
N GLY A 170 -39.87 9.30 11.58
CA GLY A 170 -40.25 10.69 11.31
C GLY A 170 -39.40 11.43 10.30
N GLY A 171 -39.92 11.53 9.07
CA GLY A 171 -39.90 12.76 8.27
C GLY A 171 -38.56 13.24 7.70
N TRP A 172 -38.30 12.90 6.44
CA TRP A 172 -37.56 13.80 5.57
C TRP A 172 -38.46 14.99 5.20
N LYS A 173 -38.01 16.21 5.46
CA LYS A 173 -38.32 17.36 4.61
C LYS A 173 -37.20 18.40 4.74
N VAL A 174 -36.60 18.64 3.56
CA VAL A 174 -35.87 19.80 3.01
C VAL A 174 -35.16 20.73 3.99
#